data_AF-T1AIJ4-F1
#
_entry.id   AF-T1AIJ4-F1
#
_cell.length_a   1.000
_cell.length_b   1.000
_cell.length_c   1.000
_cell.angle_alpha   90.00
_cell.angle_beta   90.00
_cell.angle_gamma   90.00
#
_symmetry.space_group_name_H-M   'P 1'
#
loop_
_entity.id
_entity.type
_entity.pdbx_description
1 polymer ?
#
loop_
_entity_poly.entity_id
_entity_poly.type
_entity_poly.pdbx_seq_one_letter_code
_entity_poly.pdbx_strand_id
1 'polypeptide(L)'
;SSWYYARFASYDSAETILDERARHWLPVNQYIGGIEHAVLHLLYARFFHKVLRDMGWVGCDEPFTRLLSQGMVLKDGAKMSKSKGNVVDPEAIVARFGADTARLFMMFAAPPEQSLEWSEQGVEGAQRFIRRLWRLVHERADGQTDGRFDPGELSD
;
A
#
# COMPACT_ATOMS: atom_id res chain seq x y z
N SER A 1 -11.04 -14.61 -7.13
CA SER A 1 -10.56 -13.72 -6.06
C SER A 1 -11.55 -13.61 -4.88
N SER A 2 -12.59 -14.45 -4.78
CA SER A 2 -13.65 -14.24 -3.76
C SER A 2 -13.30 -14.76 -2.35
N TRP A 3 -12.25 -15.56 -2.20
CA TRP A 3 -11.90 -16.17 -0.90
C TRP A 3 -10.39 -16.28 -0.63
N TYR A 4 -9.55 -15.73 -1.50
CA TYR A 4 -8.08 -15.83 -1.40
C TYR A 4 -7.53 -15.23 -0.09
N TYR A 5 -8.17 -14.18 0.43
CA TYR A 5 -7.80 -13.55 1.70
C TYR A 5 -7.87 -14.55 2.86
N ALA A 6 -8.85 -15.46 2.85
CA ALA A 6 -8.97 -16.52 3.84
C ALA A 6 -7.90 -17.60 3.62
N ARG A 7 -7.64 -17.95 2.35
CA ARG A 7 -6.64 -18.97 2.01
C ARG A 7 -5.23 -18.58 2.43
N PHE A 8 -4.88 -17.29 2.46
CA PHE A 8 -3.56 -16.86 2.94
C PHE A 8 -3.28 -17.28 4.38
N ALA A 9 -4.30 -17.37 5.24
CA ALA A 9 -4.13 -17.84 6.61
C ALA A 9 -3.72 -19.32 6.68
N SER A 10 -4.05 -20.10 5.66
CA SER A 10 -3.83 -21.55 5.58
C SER A 10 -3.17 -21.95 4.25
N TYR A 11 -2.23 -21.13 3.75
CA TYR A 11 -1.73 -21.23 2.38
C TYR A 11 -1.12 -22.59 2.04
N ASP A 12 -0.48 -23.21 3.03
CA ASP A 12 0.23 -24.49 2.99
C ASP A 12 -0.61 -25.70 3.43
N SER A 13 -1.88 -25.52 3.82
CA SER A 13 -2.73 -26.66 4.22
C SER A 13 -3.01 -27.57 3.02
N ALA A 14 -2.57 -28.83 3.09
CA ALA A 14 -2.78 -29.83 2.05
C ALA A 14 -4.11 -30.60 2.22
N GLU A 15 -4.66 -30.63 3.43
CA GLU A 15 -5.80 -31.49 3.78
C GLU A 15 -7.14 -30.76 3.76
N THR A 16 -7.13 -29.46 4.08
CA THR A 16 -8.35 -28.65 4.17
C THR A 16 -8.25 -27.39 3.33
N ILE A 17 -9.42 -26.88 2.93
CA ILE A 17 -9.50 -25.58 2.25
C ILE A 17 -9.05 -24.43 3.17
N LEU A 18 -9.39 -24.53 4.46
CA LEU A 18 -9.02 -23.61 5.55
C LEU A 18 -8.79 -24.42 6.82
N ASP A 19 -7.86 -24.00 7.67
CA ASP A 19 -7.65 -24.56 9.00
C ASP A 19 -7.99 -23.51 10.08
N GLU A 20 -7.72 -23.83 11.35
CA GLU A 20 -8.05 -22.95 12.48
C GLU A 20 -7.38 -21.56 12.39
N ARG A 21 -6.27 -21.42 11.64
CA ARG A 21 -5.61 -20.11 11.44
C ARG A 21 -6.53 -19.13 10.73
N ALA A 22 -7.44 -19.59 9.88
CA ALA A 22 -8.42 -18.73 9.23
C ALA A 22 -9.33 -18.03 10.26
N ARG A 23 -9.68 -18.69 11.36
CA ARG A 23 -10.47 -18.09 12.45
C ARG A 23 -9.67 -17.11 13.30
N HIS A 24 -8.36 -17.30 13.39
CA HIS A 24 -7.47 -16.39 14.11
C HIS A 24 -7.28 -15.06 13.35
N TRP A 25 -7.03 -15.14 12.04
CA TRP A 25 -6.70 -13.97 11.22
C TRP A 25 -7.89 -13.21 10.65
N LEU A 26 -9.09 -13.82 10.63
CA LEU A 26 -10.28 -13.19 10.08
C LEU A 26 -11.20 -12.62 11.17
N PRO A 27 -11.88 -11.50 10.89
CA PRO A 27 -11.94 -10.78 9.61
C PRO A 27 -10.68 -9.95 9.33
N VAL A 28 -10.41 -9.66 8.05
CA VAL A 28 -9.33 -8.75 7.68
C VAL A 28 -9.64 -7.36 8.23
N ASN A 29 -8.75 -6.83 9.07
CA ASN A 29 -9.01 -5.55 9.74
C ASN A 29 -9.07 -4.36 8.78
N GLN A 30 -8.19 -4.35 7.77
CA GLN A 30 -8.11 -3.29 6.76
C GLN A 30 -7.88 -3.92 5.39
N TYR A 31 -8.85 -3.72 4.49
CA TYR A 31 -8.72 -4.06 3.08
C TYR A 31 -8.46 -2.78 2.27
N ILE A 32 -7.48 -2.79 1.37
CA ILE A 32 -7.12 -1.65 0.53
C ILE A 32 -7.24 -2.09 -0.93
N GLY A 33 -7.98 -1.34 -1.74
CA GLY A 33 -8.16 -1.66 -3.15
C GLY A 33 -8.74 -0.49 -3.93
N GLY A 34 -8.73 -0.56 -5.25
CA GLY A 34 -9.36 0.47 -6.09
C GLY A 34 -10.88 0.39 -6.03
N ILE A 35 -11.55 1.55 -6.11
CA ILE A 35 -13.02 1.65 -6.17
C ILE A 35 -13.62 0.85 -7.35
N GLU A 36 -12.82 0.59 -8.38
CA GLU A 36 -13.19 -0.23 -9.56
C GLU A 36 -13.63 -1.65 -9.21
N HIS A 37 -13.29 -2.15 -8.02
CA HIS A 37 -13.66 -3.48 -7.55
C HIS A 37 -14.93 -3.52 -6.68
N ALA A 38 -15.61 -2.37 -6.50
CA ALA A 38 -16.69 -2.22 -5.53
C ALA A 38 -17.90 -3.14 -5.76
N VAL A 39 -18.35 -3.32 -7.01
CA VAL A 39 -19.58 -4.07 -7.30
C VAL A 39 -19.32 -5.54 -7.62
N LEU A 40 -18.16 -5.89 -8.18
CA LEU A 40 -17.84 -7.27 -8.54
C LEU A 40 -17.14 -7.99 -7.39
N HIS A 41 -15.85 -7.73 -7.23
CA HIS A 41 -15.01 -8.49 -6.33
C HIS A 41 -15.45 -8.35 -4.86
N LEU A 42 -15.78 -7.14 -4.38
CA LEU A 42 -16.20 -6.97 -2.98
C LEU A 42 -17.53 -7.66 -2.70
N LEU A 43 -18.49 -7.61 -3.62
CA LEU A 43 -19.75 -8.33 -3.46
C LEU A 43 -19.54 -9.85 -3.43
N TYR A 44 -18.75 -10.38 -4.38
CA TYR A 44 -18.43 -11.81 -4.42
C TYR A 44 -17.63 -12.27 -3.19
N ALA A 45 -16.72 -11.43 -2.68
CA ALA A 45 -15.97 -11.73 -1.47
C ALA A 45 -16.87 -11.84 -0.24
N ARG A 46 -17.84 -10.93 -0.09
CA ARG A 46 -18.83 -10.98 0.99
C ARG A 46 -19.75 -12.19 0.86
N PHE A 47 -20.22 -12.50 -0.34
CA PHE A 47 -21.05 -13.68 -0.59
C PHE A 47 -20.30 -14.98 -0.23
N PHE A 48 -19.09 -15.18 -0.76
CA PHE A 48 -18.28 -16.36 -0.46
C PHE A 48 -17.90 -16.44 1.03
N HIS A 49 -17.67 -15.31 1.70
CA HIS A 49 -17.39 -15.30 3.13
C HIS A 49 -18.54 -15.90 3.94
N LYS A 50 -19.79 -15.52 3.61
CA LYS A 50 -20.97 -16.06 4.28
C LYS A 50 -21.14 -17.55 4.01
N VAL A 51 -20.85 -18.02 2.79
CA VAL A 51 -20.82 -19.45 2.47
C VAL A 51 -19.77 -20.18 3.32
N LEU A 52 -18.55 -19.64 3.46
CA LEU A 52 -17.50 -20.22 4.31
C LEU A 52 -17.90 -20.25 5.79
N ARG A 53 -18.58 -19.21 6.28
CA ARG A 53 -19.11 -19.13 7.64
C ARG A 53 -20.17 -20.21 7.87
N ASP A 54 -21.12 -20.34 6.95
CA ASP A 54 -22.22 -21.30 7.06
C ASP A 54 -21.72 -22.76 6.98
N MET A 55 -20.59 -22.99 6.29
CA MET A 55 -19.88 -24.27 6.29
C MET A 55 -18.96 -24.48 7.50
N GLY A 56 -18.90 -23.52 8.43
CA GLY A 56 -18.11 -23.62 9.66
C GLY A 56 -16.61 -23.35 9.51
N TRP A 57 -16.13 -22.86 8.37
CA TRP A 57 -14.70 -22.60 8.18
C TRP A 57 -14.22 -21.28 8.79
N VAL A 58 -15.10 -20.29 8.92
CA VAL A 58 -14.79 -18.98 9.53
C VAL A 58 -15.84 -18.61 10.58
N GLY A 59 -15.45 -17.78 11.56
CA GLY A 59 -16.31 -17.41 12.69
C GLY A 59 -16.98 -16.04 12.59
N CYS A 60 -16.74 -15.28 11.51
CA CYS A 60 -17.23 -13.91 11.35
C CYS A 60 -18.19 -13.77 10.15
N ASP A 61 -18.98 -12.69 10.15
CA ASP A 61 -20.04 -12.47 9.16
C ASP A 61 -19.60 -11.75 7.88
N GLU A 62 -18.55 -10.93 7.98
CA GLU A 62 -18.04 -10.09 6.91
C GLU A 62 -16.53 -10.26 6.78
N PRO A 63 -15.98 -10.30 5.55
CA PRO A 63 -14.56 -10.58 5.32
C PRO A 63 -13.63 -9.43 5.70
N PHE A 64 -14.13 -8.19 5.66
CA PHE A 64 -13.33 -6.96 5.81
C PHE A 64 -13.99 -6.04 6.83
N THR A 65 -13.28 -5.67 7.90
CA THR A 65 -13.79 -4.74 8.92
C THR A 65 -13.77 -3.30 8.42
N ARG A 66 -12.75 -2.92 7.66
CA ARG A 66 -12.59 -1.59 7.06
C ARG A 66 -12.14 -1.73 5.61
N LEU A 67 -12.64 -0.83 4.76
CA LEU A 67 -12.29 -0.73 3.36
C LEU A 67 -11.71 0.66 3.11
N LEU A 68 -10.51 0.70 2.53
CA LEU A 68 -9.91 1.92 1.99
C LEU A 68 -9.90 1.80 0.46
N SER A 69 -10.73 2.63 -0.18
CA SER A 69 -10.76 2.74 -1.64
C SER A 69 -9.66 3.70 -2.07
N GLN A 70 -8.51 3.18 -2.45
CA GLN A 70 -7.37 4.02 -2.85
C GLN A 70 -7.65 4.74 -4.17
N GLY A 71 -7.15 5.96 -4.29
CA GLY A 71 -7.21 6.75 -5.52
C GLY A 71 -6.34 6.16 -6.63
N MET A 72 -6.55 6.65 -7.85
CA MET A 72 -5.82 6.17 -9.01
C MET A 72 -4.50 6.92 -9.18
N VAL A 73 -3.46 6.23 -9.63
CA VAL A 73 -2.26 6.88 -10.15
C VAL A 73 -2.48 7.24 -11.61
N LEU A 74 -2.34 8.51 -11.92
CA LEU A 74 -2.54 9.12 -13.23
C LEU A 74 -1.18 9.49 -13.83
N LYS A 75 -1.10 9.48 -15.16
CA LYS A 75 -0.01 10.05 -15.93
C LYS A 75 -0.59 10.69 -17.18
N ASP A 76 -0.22 11.95 -17.41
CA ASP A 76 -0.72 12.78 -18.50
C ASP A 76 -2.25 12.92 -18.45
N GLY A 77 -2.78 13.08 -17.23
CA GLY A 77 -4.22 13.24 -16.97
C GLY A 77 -5.06 11.97 -17.16
N ALA A 78 -4.42 10.82 -17.36
CA ALA A 78 -5.10 9.55 -17.58
C ALA A 78 -4.62 8.48 -16.59
N LYS A 79 -5.54 7.61 -16.15
CA LYS A 79 -5.18 6.39 -15.39
C LYS A 79 -4.08 5.62 -16.12
N MET A 80 -3.02 5.25 -15.42
CA MET A 80 -1.95 4.42 -15.97
C MET A 80 -2.50 3.07 -16.45
N SER A 81 -2.22 2.70 -17.71
CA SER A 81 -2.55 1.38 -18.23
C SER A 81 -1.60 0.97 -19.35
N LYS A 82 -1.34 -0.34 -19.48
CA LYS A 82 -0.51 -0.89 -20.56
C LYS A 82 -1.01 -0.48 -21.95
N SER A 83 -2.33 -0.49 -22.14
CA SER A 83 -2.99 -0.11 -23.40
C SER A 83 -2.78 1.36 -23.81
N LYS A 84 -2.51 2.25 -22.85
CA LYS A 84 -2.28 3.68 -23.11
C LYS A 84 -0.80 4.04 -23.26
N GLY A 85 0.11 3.11 -23.00
CA GLY A 85 1.55 3.36 -23.06
C GLY A 85 2.08 4.36 -22.01
N ASN A 86 1.25 4.76 -21.05
CA ASN A 86 1.58 5.76 -20.02
C ASN A 86 2.01 5.09 -18.69
N VAL A 87 2.45 3.84 -18.73
CA VAL A 87 2.92 3.12 -17.54
C VAL A 87 4.28 3.67 -17.12
N VAL A 88 4.45 3.87 -15.82
CA VAL A 88 5.76 4.08 -15.21
C VAL A 88 6.23 2.75 -14.65
N ASP A 89 7.42 2.33 -15.04
CA ASP A 89 8.05 1.11 -14.52
C ASP A 89 8.59 1.36 -13.10
N PRO A 90 8.05 0.68 -12.06
CA PRO A 90 8.56 0.84 -10.70
C PRO A 90 10.03 0.44 -10.56
N GLU A 91 10.50 -0.54 -11.34
CA GLU A 91 11.88 -1.04 -11.24
C GLU A 91 12.89 0.05 -11.61
N ALA A 92 12.61 0.80 -12.68
CA ALA A 92 13.43 1.93 -13.10
C ALA A 92 13.51 3.03 -12.02
N ILE A 93 12.41 3.29 -11.32
CA ILE A 93 12.37 4.26 -10.22
C ILE A 93 13.18 3.76 -9.02
N VAL A 94 13.00 2.49 -8.63
CA VAL A 94 13.74 1.89 -7.53
C VAL A 94 15.24 1.86 -7.83
N ALA A 95 15.64 1.48 -9.04
CA ALA A 95 17.03 1.46 -9.46
C ALA A 95 17.67 2.86 -9.43
N ARG A 96 16.94 3.91 -9.84
CA ARG A 96 17.45 5.29 -9.90
C ARG A 96 17.42 6.01 -8.54
N PHE A 97 16.38 5.79 -7.75
CA PHE A 97 16.06 6.60 -6.57
C PHE A 97 16.02 5.84 -5.25
N GLY A 98 15.98 4.51 -5.29
CA GLY A 98 15.78 3.65 -4.12
C GLY A 98 14.31 3.44 -3.77
N ALA A 99 14.01 2.31 -3.11
CA ALA A 99 12.64 1.94 -2.74
C ALA A 99 12.00 2.94 -1.76
N ASP A 100 12.76 3.49 -0.82
CA ASP A 100 12.25 4.44 0.17
C ASP A 100 11.80 5.75 -0.48
N THR A 101 12.54 6.25 -1.47
CA THR A 101 12.15 7.44 -2.23
C THR A 101 10.83 7.22 -2.95
N ALA A 102 10.68 6.07 -3.62
CA ALA A 102 9.45 5.72 -4.33
C ALA A 102 8.26 5.65 -3.36
N ARG A 103 8.42 4.95 -2.24
CA ARG A 103 7.36 4.81 -1.22
C ARG A 103 7.01 6.14 -0.58
N LEU A 104 8.00 6.94 -0.20
CA LEU A 104 7.77 8.25 0.41
C LEU A 104 7.01 9.18 -0.55
N PHE A 105 7.42 9.23 -1.83
CA PHE A 105 6.72 10.00 -2.84
C PHE A 105 5.24 9.58 -2.93
N MET A 106 4.97 8.27 -3.07
CA MET A 106 3.60 7.75 -3.21
C MET A 106 2.72 8.10 -2.00
N MET A 107 3.26 8.07 -0.79
CA MET A 107 2.52 8.34 0.44
C MET A 107 2.37 9.84 0.75
N PHE A 108 3.23 10.69 0.16
CA PHE A 108 3.24 12.13 0.42
C PHE A 108 2.48 12.94 -0.63
N ALA A 109 2.43 12.44 -1.86
CA ALA A 109 1.98 13.25 -2.99
C ALA A 109 0.46 13.51 -3.02
N ALA A 110 -0.34 12.64 -2.40
CA ALA A 110 -1.77 12.87 -2.17
C ALA A 110 -2.29 12.01 -1.00
N PRO A 111 -3.41 12.38 -0.35
CA PRO A 111 -4.13 11.48 0.54
C PRO A 111 -4.47 10.16 -0.19
N PRO A 112 -4.46 9.00 0.49
CA PRO A 112 -4.57 7.70 -0.17
C PRO A 112 -5.89 7.47 -0.91
N GLU A 113 -6.97 8.17 -0.54
CA GLU A 113 -8.27 8.10 -1.21
C GLU A 113 -8.34 8.94 -2.49
N GLN A 114 -7.41 9.89 -2.67
CA GLN A 114 -7.40 10.81 -3.80
C GLN A 114 -6.50 10.31 -4.91
N SER A 115 -6.87 10.60 -6.15
CA SER A 115 -6.02 10.29 -7.30
C SER A 115 -4.76 11.15 -7.26
N LEU A 116 -3.64 10.54 -7.63
CA LEU A 116 -2.33 11.14 -7.68
C LEU A 116 -1.90 11.31 -9.14
N GLU A 117 -1.49 12.51 -9.55
CA GLU A 117 -0.77 12.71 -10.81
C GLU A 117 0.71 12.37 -10.61
N TRP A 118 1.24 11.49 -11.45
CA TRP A 118 2.64 11.12 -11.40
C TRP A 118 3.54 12.28 -11.83
N SER A 119 4.57 12.56 -11.02
CA SER A 119 5.55 13.62 -11.30
C SER A 119 6.96 13.18 -10.91
N GLU A 120 7.88 13.15 -11.87
CA GLU A 120 9.30 12.88 -11.58
C GLU A 120 9.91 13.92 -10.64
N GLN A 121 9.48 15.18 -10.75
CA GLN A 121 9.91 16.24 -9.83
C GLN A 121 9.48 15.94 -8.39
N GLY A 122 8.31 15.32 -8.21
CA GLY A 122 7.85 14.85 -6.90
C GLY A 122 8.73 13.74 -6.33
N VAL A 123 9.16 12.79 -7.17
CA VAL A 123 10.10 11.73 -6.78
C VAL A 123 11.45 12.31 -6.36
N GLU A 124 11.97 13.27 -7.12
CA GLU A 124 13.21 13.97 -6.78
C GLU A 124 13.10 14.76 -5.47
N GLY A 125 11.93 15.38 -5.20
CA GLY A 125 11.63 16.02 -3.92
C GLY A 125 11.73 15.06 -2.74
N ALA A 126 11.12 13.88 -2.86
CA ALA A 126 11.21 12.84 -1.84
C ALA A 126 12.67 12.36 -1.63
N GLN A 127 13.46 12.27 -2.71
CA GLN A 127 14.88 11.90 -2.61
C GLN A 127 15.68 12.95 -1.85
N ARG A 128 15.47 14.23 -2.16
CA ARG A 128 16.15 15.35 -1.47
C ARG A 128 15.84 15.34 0.02
N PHE A 129 14.58 15.10 0.39
CA PHE A 129 14.18 14.96 1.79
C PHE A 129 14.93 13.82 2.49
N ILE A 130 14.97 12.62 1.90
CA ILE A 130 15.69 11.47 2.49
C ILE A 130 17.19 11.76 2.62
N ARG A 131 17.82 12.38 1.61
CA ARG A 131 19.24 12.75 1.66
C ARG A 131 19.54 13.79 2.73
N ARG A 132 18.63 14.76 2.95
CA ARG A 132 18.74 15.76 4.01
C ARG A 132 18.69 15.09 5.39
N LEU A 133 17.74 14.19 5.59
CA LEU A 133 17.64 13.39 6.83
C LEU A 133 18.90 12.55 7.06
N TRP A 134 19.40 11.88 6.02
CA TRP A 134 20.63 11.08 6.10
C TRP A 134 21.82 11.91 6.55
N ARG A 135 22.04 13.06 5.92
CA ARG A 135 23.13 14.00 6.24
C ARG A 135 23.03 14.48 7.69
N LEU A 136 21.84 14.95 8.10
CA LEU A 136 21.60 15.42 9.47
C LEU A 136 21.94 14.34 10.52
N VAL A 137 21.55 13.09 10.27
CA VAL A 137 21.83 11.97 11.18
C VAL A 137 23.34 11.68 11.24
N HIS A 138 24.03 11.70 10.09
CA HIS A 138 25.47 11.42 10.03
C HIS A 138 26.32 12.52 10.66
N GLU A 139 26.03 13.79 10.36
CA GLU A 139 26.74 14.93 10.96
C GLU A 139 26.67 14.89 12.50
N ARG A 140 25.52 14.49 13.04
CA ARG A 140 25.34 14.31 14.49
C ARG A 140 26.06 13.10 15.05
N ALA A 141 26.00 11.97 14.34
CA ALA A 141 26.69 10.75 14.75
C ALA A 141 28.21 10.95 14.78
N ASP A 142 28.74 11.74 13.85
CA ASP A 142 30.17 12.07 13.74
C ASP A 142 30.61 13.21 14.67
N GLY A 143 29.69 13.76 15.49
CA GLY A 143 30.00 14.83 16.44
C GLY A 143 30.29 16.18 15.79
N GLN A 144 29.86 16.40 14.55
CA GLN A 144 30.12 17.61 13.76
C GLN A 144 29.11 18.74 14.03
N THR A 145 28.27 18.63 15.08
CA THR A 145 27.22 19.62 15.39
C THR A 145 27.37 20.18 16.81
N ASP A 146 27.48 21.50 16.93
CA ASP A 146 27.75 22.24 18.18
C ASP A 146 26.49 22.64 19.00
N GLY A 147 25.31 22.07 18.74
CA GLY A 147 24.08 22.58 19.38
C GLY A 147 22.81 21.73 19.32
N ARG A 148 21.76 22.28 19.95
CA ARG A 148 20.41 21.71 20.00
C ARG A 148 19.79 21.76 18.60
N PHE A 149 19.10 20.68 18.21
CA PHE A 149 18.38 20.59 16.94
C PHE A 149 17.38 21.73 16.73
N ASP A 150 17.49 22.40 15.59
CA ASP A 150 16.45 23.28 15.07
C ASP A 150 15.62 22.53 14.00
N PRO A 151 14.34 22.22 14.26
CA PRO A 151 13.44 21.62 13.27
C PRO A 151 13.31 22.43 11.97
N GLY A 152 13.59 23.75 11.99
CA GLY A 152 13.63 24.60 10.80
C GLY A 152 14.73 24.20 9.80
N GLU A 153 15.76 23.47 10.24
CA GLU A 153 16.77 22.89 9.36
C GLU A 153 16.26 21.70 8.54
N LEU A 154 14.97 21.36 8.61
CA LEU A 154 14.31 20.37 7.75
C LEU A 154 13.30 20.95 6.75
N SER A 155 12.85 22.20 6.92
CA SER A 155 12.02 22.90 5.92
C SER A 155 12.89 23.51 4.83
N ASP A 156 12.45 23.43 3.57
CA ASP A 156 13.02 24.22 2.48
C ASP A 156 12.75 25.72 2.68
#